data_AF-A0ABD5WS62-F1
#
_entry.id   AF-A0ABD5WS62-F1
#
_cell.length_a   1.000
_cell.length_b   1.000
_cell.length_c   1.000
_cell.angle_alpha   90.00
_cell.angle_beta   90.00
_cell.angle_gamma   90.00
#
_symmetry.space_group_name_H-M   'P 1'
#
loop_
_entity.id
_entity.type
_entity.pdbx_description
1 polymer ?
#
loop_
_entity_poly.entity_id
_entity_poly.type
_entity_poly.pdbx_seq_one_letter_code
_entity_poly.pdbx_strand_id
1 'polypeptide(L)'
;MTDNHQYETPASGTLDWDQPLNRNFERIDTDVEIRDTDANRTNYVPKVDAKFLATDTGNVYLGDGSSWSQLGTIGSGGSSSGDGSSVASLILSGYVVALGRNNSVPQSVDPETTSTPIQDALDIVAAAGGGEVRLPAGVVEETGPIRPYEETQIIGLGVELSKIAITDRNADGILFDRDSGVSRVKLDGFALNGPAGGQPTGVAIHHANKDTQDLHVGRLVLWGWNNSVYRVDEGVGPFQCRHDQLTIYECDAGDQDGLFEFRSWYGPANWFGTIAAYPSATVSGKNTTVFFSRGGTQTVDYLTMGGSAGVAIHQTWDSVIEFGNVHWEPTTNPTSPPAIVRLLGHSTAIIDSVKHVTGVADYVYELGYDSYNARGPGRKILGPYIELGAEADITNTVVNLAYPADPAQPSLYNGSPEDVTVTHSKESTGGLRALGTAGTGF
;
A
#
# COMPACT_ATOMS: atom_id res chain seq x y z
N MET A 1 -33.03 38.02 29.67
CA MET A 1 -33.13 36.79 30.47
C MET A 1 -32.81 35.64 29.51
N THR A 2 -31.99 34.68 29.89
CA THR A 2 -31.30 33.76 28.96
C THR A 2 -32.28 32.91 28.15
N ASP A 3 -32.07 32.77 26.84
CA ASP A 3 -32.98 32.07 25.91
C ASP A 3 -33.23 30.60 26.27
N ASN A 4 -32.32 29.99 27.04
CA ASN A 4 -32.30 28.54 27.26
C ASN A 4 -33.24 28.02 28.36
N HIS A 5 -33.48 28.78 29.44
CA HIS A 5 -34.14 28.24 30.66
C HIS A 5 -35.38 29.01 31.14
N GLN A 6 -35.77 30.10 30.48
CA GLN A 6 -37.05 30.80 30.76
C GLN A 6 -37.31 31.12 32.26
N TYR A 7 -36.30 31.56 33.01
CA TYR A 7 -36.46 32.06 34.39
C TYR A 7 -37.25 33.37 34.48
N GLU A 8 -38.02 33.53 35.56
CA GLU A 8 -38.89 34.70 35.75
C GLU A 8 -38.11 35.87 36.36
N THR A 9 -38.19 37.06 35.78
CA THR A 9 -37.64 38.28 36.40
C THR A 9 -38.79 39.15 36.91
N PRO A 10 -38.92 39.37 38.23
CA PRO A 10 -39.98 40.21 38.78
C PRO A 10 -39.92 41.64 38.22
N ALA A 11 -41.08 42.26 37.99
CA ALA A 11 -41.14 43.66 37.64
C ALA A 11 -40.80 44.52 38.88
N SER A 12 -40.21 45.70 38.64
CA SER A 12 -39.92 46.64 39.73
C SER A 12 -41.20 47.01 40.49
N GLY A 13 -41.21 46.83 41.81
CA GLY A 13 -42.35 47.12 42.68
C GLY A 13 -43.27 45.93 42.98
N THR A 14 -42.98 44.72 42.48
CA THR A 14 -43.70 43.50 42.90
C THR A 14 -43.46 43.22 44.39
N LEU A 15 -44.54 43.09 45.17
CA LEU A 15 -44.48 42.85 46.62
C LEU A 15 -44.09 41.40 46.96
N ASP A 16 -44.55 40.44 46.17
CA ASP A 16 -44.24 39.00 46.31
C ASP A 16 -43.12 38.58 45.34
N TRP A 17 -42.04 39.38 45.30
CA TRP A 17 -40.90 39.15 44.41
C TRP A 17 -40.13 37.86 44.74
N ASP A 18 -40.29 37.36 45.96
CA ASP A 18 -39.65 36.15 46.48
C ASP A 18 -40.19 34.88 45.81
N GLN A 19 -41.47 34.82 45.49
CA GLN A 19 -42.14 33.67 44.87
C GLN A 19 -41.51 33.25 43.53
N PRO A 20 -41.41 34.13 42.50
CA PRO A 20 -40.77 33.79 41.23
C PRO A 20 -39.27 33.50 41.38
N LEU A 21 -38.58 34.15 42.32
CA LEU A 21 -37.16 33.87 42.57
C LEU A 21 -36.94 32.49 43.19
N ASN A 22 -37.74 32.11 44.19
CA ASN A 22 -37.68 30.78 44.81
C ASN A 22 -37.96 29.68 43.77
N ARG A 23 -38.95 29.88 42.90
CA ARG A 23 -39.19 28.97 41.76
C ARG A 23 -38.00 28.89 40.80
N ASN A 24 -37.34 30.01 40.52
CA ASN A 24 -36.13 29.98 39.70
C ASN A 24 -35.00 29.21 40.37
N PHE A 25 -34.79 29.38 41.69
CA PHE A 25 -33.75 28.65 42.42
C PHE A 25 -34.02 27.14 42.42
N GLU A 26 -35.27 26.71 42.63
CA GLU A 26 -35.65 25.30 42.53
C GLU A 26 -35.36 24.72 41.15
N ARG A 27 -35.65 25.49 40.09
CA ARG A 27 -35.40 25.09 38.70
C ARG A 27 -33.92 25.12 38.34
N ILE A 28 -33.12 26.04 38.88
CA ILE A 28 -31.67 26.10 38.62
C ILE A 28 -30.99 24.82 39.10
N ASP A 29 -31.42 24.27 40.24
CA ASP A 29 -30.83 23.04 40.79
C ASP A 29 -31.06 21.79 39.92
N THR A 30 -31.98 21.84 38.94
CA THR A 30 -32.23 20.75 37.97
C THR A 30 -31.81 21.13 36.55
N ASP A 31 -32.05 22.37 36.14
CA ASP A 31 -31.84 22.86 34.78
C ASP A 31 -30.35 23.08 34.49
N VAL A 32 -29.55 23.42 35.52
CA VAL A 32 -28.11 23.65 35.38
C VAL A 32 -27.34 22.41 35.81
N GLU A 33 -26.63 21.84 34.85
CA GLU A 33 -25.73 20.70 35.10
C GLU A 33 -24.60 21.07 36.06
N ILE A 34 -24.40 20.23 37.08
CA ILE A 34 -23.27 20.32 38.00
C ILE A 34 -22.04 19.70 37.32
N ARG A 35 -20.92 20.41 37.34
CA ARG A 35 -19.64 19.97 36.76
C ARG A 35 -18.53 20.05 37.79
N ASP A 36 -17.98 18.90 38.18
CA ASP A 36 -16.86 18.80 39.12
C ASP A 36 -16.12 17.46 38.91
N THR A 37 -15.18 17.09 39.77
CA THR A 37 -14.53 15.77 39.80
C THR A 37 -15.45 14.70 40.39
N ASP A 38 -15.36 13.46 39.92
CA ASP A 38 -16.27 12.37 40.36
C ASP A 38 -16.24 12.14 41.89
N ALA A 39 -15.06 12.29 42.49
CA ALA A 39 -14.88 12.19 43.94
C ALA A 39 -15.71 13.21 44.74
N ASN A 40 -16.00 14.38 44.16
CA ASN A 40 -16.77 15.44 44.79
C ASN A 40 -18.28 15.27 44.64
N ARG A 41 -18.77 14.25 43.91
CA ARG A 41 -20.20 14.03 43.67
C ARG A 41 -21.03 14.00 44.96
N THR A 42 -20.49 13.45 46.04
CA THR A 42 -21.17 13.38 47.35
C THR A 42 -21.29 14.73 48.05
N ASN A 43 -20.65 15.78 47.55
CA ASN A 43 -20.79 17.15 48.07
C ASN A 43 -22.09 17.82 47.58
N TYR A 44 -22.77 17.22 46.60
CA TYR A 44 -23.98 17.75 45.99
C TYR A 44 -25.19 16.88 46.34
N VAL A 45 -26.30 17.52 46.71
CA VAL A 45 -27.55 16.84 47.03
C VAL A 45 -28.22 16.35 45.74
N PRO A 46 -28.49 15.03 45.57
CA PRO A 46 -29.15 14.52 44.38
C PRO A 46 -30.63 14.91 44.39
N LYS A 47 -31.00 15.97 43.68
CA LYS A 47 -32.41 16.28 43.41
C LYS A 47 -32.91 15.44 42.26
N VAL A 48 -34.22 15.17 42.24
CA VAL A 48 -34.87 14.48 41.11
C VAL A 48 -34.55 15.24 39.82
N ASP A 49 -34.07 14.51 38.82
CA ASP A 49 -33.68 15.01 37.48
C ASP A 49 -32.46 15.94 37.43
N ALA A 50 -31.79 16.21 38.55
CA ALA A 50 -30.52 16.94 38.53
C ALA A 50 -29.43 16.12 37.84
N LYS A 51 -28.53 16.81 37.11
CA LYS A 51 -27.43 16.18 36.36
C LYS A 51 -26.08 16.55 36.96
N PHE A 52 -25.22 15.54 37.10
CA PHE A 52 -23.82 15.72 37.48
C PHE A 52 -22.92 15.12 36.39
N LEU A 53 -22.01 15.93 35.85
CA LEU A 53 -20.97 15.51 34.93
C LEU A 53 -19.61 15.55 35.65
N ALA A 54 -19.02 14.37 35.83
CA ALA A 54 -17.65 14.24 36.28
C ALA A 54 -16.69 14.68 35.16
N THR A 55 -16.03 15.81 35.36
CA THR A 55 -15.15 16.44 34.36
C THR A 55 -13.81 15.73 34.17
N ASP A 56 -13.40 14.92 35.14
CA ASP A 56 -12.16 14.13 35.14
C ASP A 56 -12.36 12.73 34.54
N THR A 57 -13.48 12.07 34.84
CA THR A 57 -13.77 10.71 34.33
C THR A 57 -14.71 10.69 33.13
N GLY A 58 -15.46 11.76 32.89
CA GLY A 58 -16.53 11.84 31.90
C GLY A 58 -17.85 11.21 32.34
N ASN A 59 -17.94 10.65 33.55
CA ASN A 59 -19.14 9.99 34.05
C ASN A 59 -20.31 10.98 34.18
N VAL A 60 -21.50 10.55 33.75
CA VAL A 60 -22.76 11.31 33.86
C VAL A 60 -23.65 10.59 34.85
N TYR A 61 -24.20 11.35 35.79
CA TYR A 61 -25.13 10.87 36.81
C TYR A 61 -26.44 11.66 36.78
N LEU A 62 -27.53 10.99 37.15
CA LEU A 62 -28.85 11.57 37.34
C LEU A 62 -29.29 11.38 38.79
N GLY A 63 -29.76 12.45 39.42
CA GLY A 63 -30.34 12.39 40.76
C GLY A 63 -31.76 11.86 40.75
N ASP A 64 -32.09 10.97 41.68
CA ASP A 64 -33.45 10.44 41.87
C ASP A 64 -34.18 11.05 43.08
N GLY A 65 -33.59 12.08 43.71
CA GLY A 65 -34.07 12.68 44.96
C GLY A 65 -33.43 12.09 46.23
N SER A 66 -32.72 10.97 46.12
CA SER A 66 -32.07 10.29 47.24
C SER A 66 -30.61 9.88 46.95
N SER A 67 -30.32 9.54 45.70
CA SER A 67 -29.04 9.03 45.25
C SER A 67 -28.70 9.54 43.85
N TRP A 68 -27.41 9.49 43.51
CA TRP A 68 -26.92 9.74 42.15
C TRP A 68 -26.77 8.40 41.43
N SER A 69 -27.55 8.18 40.38
CA SER A 69 -27.47 7.00 39.52
C SER A 69 -26.61 7.29 38.29
N GLN A 70 -25.61 6.46 38.02
CA GLN A 70 -24.76 6.64 36.84
C GLN A 70 -25.51 6.25 35.57
N LEU A 71 -25.51 7.13 34.57
CA LEU A 71 -26.14 6.89 33.27
C LEU A 71 -25.15 6.43 32.20
N GLY A 72 -23.88 6.85 32.30
CA GLY A 72 -22.84 6.50 31.34
C GLY A 72 -21.61 7.39 31.46
N THR A 73 -20.74 7.37 30.45
CA THR A 73 -19.52 8.18 30.40
C THR A 73 -19.44 8.88 29.04
N ILE A 74 -19.38 10.21 29.03
CA ILE A 74 -19.20 11.00 27.81
C ILE A 74 -17.74 10.89 27.38
N GLY A 75 -17.50 10.46 26.14
CA GLY A 75 -16.16 10.30 25.56
C GLY A 75 -15.63 8.87 25.56
N SER A 76 -16.26 7.94 26.28
CA SER A 76 -16.07 6.51 26.10
C SER A 76 -17.22 5.97 25.27
N GLY A 77 -16.96 5.57 24.02
CA GLY A 77 -17.95 4.83 23.25
C GLY A 77 -18.35 3.58 24.04
N GLY A 78 -19.60 3.53 24.50
CA GLY A 78 -20.27 2.38 25.11
C GLY A 78 -19.37 1.36 25.81
N SER A 79 -18.85 1.69 26.99
CA SER A 79 -18.27 0.68 27.88
C SER A 79 -19.40 -0.05 28.61
N SER A 80 -20.08 -0.96 27.90
CA SER A 80 -20.73 -2.07 28.59
C SER A 80 -19.64 -2.85 29.32
N SER A 81 -19.86 -3.11 30.60
CA SER A 81 -19.09 -4.04 31.44
C SER A 81 -19.13 -5.45 30.86
N GLY A 82 -18.37 -5.66 29.79
CA GLY A 82 -17.98 -6.96 29.28
C GLY A 82 -16.52 -7.13 29.60
N ASP A 83 -16.18 -8.30 30.13
CA ASP A 83 -14.82 -8.82 30.37
C ASP A 83 -14.00 -9.01 29.07
N GLY A 84 -14.24 -8.16 28.07
CA GLY A 84 -13.60 -8.18 26.77
C GLY A 84 -12.54 -7.11 26.71
N SER A 85 -11.28 -7.53 26.64
CA SER A 85 -10.17 -6.64 26.32
C SER A 85 -10.51 -5.83 25.07
N SER A 86 -10.53 -4.49 25.19
CA SER A 86 -10.71 -3.61 24.04
C SER A 86 -9.67 -3.91 22.96
N VAL A 87 -10.00 -3.68 21.68
CA VAL A 87 -9.08 -3.84 20.56
C VAL A 87 -7.74 -3.14 20.81
N ALA A 88 -7.79 -1.91 21.34
CA ALA A 88 -6.59 -1.15 21.70
C ALA A 88 -5.74 -1.87 22.76
N SER A 89 -6.35 -2.39 23.82
CA SER A 89 -5.63 -3.13 24.85
C SER A 89 -5.00 -4.43 24.34
N LEU A 90 -5.66 -5.14 23.41
CA LEU A 90 -5.13 -6.36 22.80
C LEU A 90 -3.92 -6.06 21.90
N ILE A 91 -4.04 -5.05 21.02
CA ILE A 91 -2.96 -4.59 20.14
C ILE A 91 -1.75 -4.12 20.96
N LEU A 92 -1.97 -3.33 22.02
CA LEU A 92 -0.89 -2.87 22.91
C LEU A 92 -0.23 -4.00 23.70
N SER A 93 -0.94 -5.12 23.88
CA SER A 93 -0.42 -6.32 24.54
C SER A 93 0.25 -7.30 23.58
N GLY A 94 0.40 -6.94 22.29
CA GLY A 94 1.10 -7.77 21.32
C GLY A 94 0.23 -8.81 20.59
N TYR A 95 -1.08 -8.82 20.82
CA TYR A 95 -1.98 -9.76 20.15
C TYR A 95 -2.30 -9.32 18.72
N VAL A 96 -2.47 -10.31 17.84
CA VAL A 96 -3.08 -10.14 16.53
C VAL A 96 -4.59 -10.18 16.72
N VAL A 97 -5.32 -9.14 16.32
CA VAL A 97 -6.76 -9.02 16.62
C VAL A 97 -7.60 -9.27 15.37
N ALA A 98 -8.54 -10.21 15.47
CA ALA A 98 -9.48 -10.58 14.43
C ALA A 98 -10.86 -9.93 14.67
N LEU A 99 -11.26 -9.04 13.76
CA LEU A 99 -12.52 -8.32 13.74
C LEU A 99 -13.40 -8.85 12.59
N GLY A 100 -14.12 -9.93 12.86
CA GLY A 100 -15.01 -10.58 11.90
C GLY A 100 -16.41 -9.96 11.88
N ARG A 101 -17.05 -9.92 10.72
CA ARG A 101 -18.40 -9.35 10.49
C ARG A 101 -19.46 -9.88 11.46
N ASN A 102 -19.43 -11.18 11.74
CA ASN A 102 -20.40 -11.85 12.61
C ASN A 102 -19.85 -12.15 14.02
N ASN A 103 -18.68 -11.62 14.39
CA ASN A 103 -18.16 -11.77 15.75
C ASN A 103 -18.90 -10.83 16.70
N SER A 104 -19.36 -11.34 17.84
CA SER A 104 -20.03 -10.53 18.87
C SER A 104 -19.05 -9.67 19.70
N VAL A 105 -17.78 -10.07 19.75
CA VAL A 105 -16.66 -9.35 20.39
C VAL A 105 -15.36 -9.58 19.59
N PRO A 106 -14.36 -8.68 19.68
CA PRO A 106 -13.04 -8.92 19.09
C PRO A 106 -12.46 -10.27 19.52
N GLN A 107 -11.89 -11.00 18.58
CA GLN A 107 -11.11 -12.21 18.86
C GLN A 107 -9.62 -11.86 18.76
N SER A 108 -8.76 -12.63 19.41
CA SER A 108 -7.31 -12.41 19.38
C SER A 108 -6.56 -13.71 19.26
N VAL A 109 -5.44 -13.66 18.54
CA VAL A 109 -4.44 -14.72 18.46
C VAL A 109 -3.20 -14.24 19.16
N ASP A 110 -2.68 -15.07 20.06
CA ASP A 110 -1.41 -14.84 20.74
C ASP A 110 -0.27 -15.38 19.87
N PRO A 111 0.62 -14.51 19.33
CA PRO A 111 1.75 -14.96 18.52
C PRO A 111 2.69 -15.94 19.23
N GLU A 112 2.70 -15.98 20.56
CA GLU A 112 3.56 -16.91 21.31
C GLU A 112 3.00 -18.35 21.33
N THR A 113 1.75 -18.56 20.95
CA THR A 113 1.05 -19.86 21.10
C THR A 113 0.88 -20.63 19.80
N THR A 114 1.19 -20.01 18.65
CA THR A 114 1.02 -20.59 17.32
C THR A 114 2.16 -20.15 16.41
N SER A 115 2.51 -20.99 15.44
CA SER A 115 3.50 -20.67 14.42
C SER A 115 2.92 -19.87 13.25
N THR A 116 1.59 -19.70 13.20
CA THR A 116 0.88 -19.06 12.09
C THR A 116 -0.15 -18.01 12.51
N PRO A 117 0.22 -17.03 13.37
CA PRO A 117 -0.74 -16.15 14.01
C PRO A 117 -1.53 -15.24 13.06
N ILE A 118 -0.96 -14.86 11.90
CA ILE A 118 -1.66 -14.02 10.92
C ILE A 118 -2.67 -14.86 10.15
N GLN A 119 -2.27 -16.06 9.72
CA GLN A 119 -3.19 -16.99 9.05
C GLN A 119 -4.33 -17.41 9.98
N ASP A 120 -4.04 -17.72 11.25
CA ASP A 120 -5.05 -18.12 12.23
C ASP A 120 -6.08 -17.00 12.45
N ALA A 121 -5.63 -15.73 12.50
CA ALA A 121 -6.52 -14.58 12.60
C ALA A 121 -7.38 -14.40 11.34
N LEU A 122 -6.82 -14.61 10.14
CA LEU A 122 -7.58 -14.60 8.90
C LEU A 122 -8.63 -15.70 8.85
N ASP A 123 -8.32 -16.90 9.35
CA ASP A 123 -9.27 -18.02 9.42
C ASP A 123 -10.46 -17.68 10.32
N ILE A 124 -10.21 -17.02 11.47
CA ILE A 124 -11.28 -16.51 12.35
C ILE A 124 -12.16 -15.49 11.62
N VAL A 125 -11.55 -14.53 10.93
CA VAL A 125 -12.28 -13.50 10.18
C VAL A 125 -13.09 -14.11 9.03
N ALA A 126 -12.53 -15.08 8.31
CA ALA A 126 -13.20 -15.77 7.22
C ALA A 126 -14.40 -16.58 7.70
N ALA A 127 -14.25 -17.33 8.80
CA ALA A 127 -15.35 -18.06 9.43
C ALA A 127 -16.49 -17.13 9.88
N ALA A 128 -16.18 -15.87 10.19
CA ALA A 128 -17.13 -14.83 10.53
C ALA A 128 -17.74 -14.10 9.32
N GLY A 129 -17.41 -14.50 8.08
CA GLY A 129 -17.95 -13.92 6.84
C GLY A 129 -17.22 -12.66 6.35
N GLY A 130 -15.91 -12.58 6.60
CA GLY A 130 -15.05 -11.45 6.21
C GLY A 130 -14.85 -10.43 7.34
N GLY A 131 -13.97 -9.46 7.11
CA GLY A 131 -13.61 -8.45 8.09
C GLY A 131 -12.12 -8.09 8.08
N GLU A 132 -11.56 -7.84 9.26
CA GLU A 132 -10.24 -7.21 9.40
C GLU A 132 -9.36 -7.90 10.44
N VAL A 133 -8.09 -8.11 10.10
CA VAL A 133 -7.01 -8.48 11.01
C VAL A 133 -6.17 -7.23 11.33
N ARG A 134 -6.06 -6.89 12.62
CA ARG A 134 -5.23 -5.78 13.11
C ARG A 134 -3.92 -6.31 13.67
N LEU A 135 -2.81 -5.74 13.21
CA LEU A 135 -1.48 -6.12 13.67
C LEU A 135 -1.06 -5.30 14.91
N PRO A 136 -0.37 -5.93 15.88
CA PRO A 136 0.25 -5.22 16.99
C PRO A 136 1.46 -4.39 16.54
N ALA A 137 2.02 -3.61 17.46
CA ALA A 137 3.37 -3.09 17.29
C ALA A 137 4.40 -4.21 17.53
N GLY A 138 5.55 -4.14 16.85
CA GLY A 138 6.61 -5.14 16.91
C GLY A 138 6.61 -6.07 15.70
N VAL A 139 7.29 -7.20 15.87
CA VAL A 139 7.43 -8.26 14.86
C VAL A 139 6.53 -9.42 15.26
N VAL A 140 5.66 -9.83 14.34
CA VAL A 140 4.91 -11.08 14.42
C VAL A 140 5.56 -12.08 13.47
N GLU A 141 6.03 -13.20 14.01
CA GLU A 141 6.60 -14.28 13.20
C GLU A 141 5.49 -15.16 12.63
N GLU A 142 5.64 -15.57 11.37
CA GLU A 142 4.67 -16.34 10.60
C GLU A 142 5.42 -17.39 9.79
N THR A 143 5.16 -18.67 10.05
CA THR A 143 5.99 -19.76 9.47
C THR A 143 5.58 -20.09 8.04
N GLY A 144 4.30 -19.96 7.69
CA GLY A 144 3.80 -20.29 6.36
C GLY A 144 3.49 -19.05 5.52
N PRO A 145 3.08 -19.25 4.25
CA PRO A 145 2.51 -18.16 3.49
C PRO A 145 1.14 -17.79 4.05
N ILE A 146 0.90 -16.49 4.13
CA ILE A 146 -0.39 -15.90 4.47
C ILE A 146 -1.29 -15.99 3.24
N ARG A 147 -2.47 -16.62 3.36
CA ARG A 147 -3.44 -16.83 2.30
C ARG A 147 -4.74 -16.09 2.59
N PRO A 148 -4.86 -14.83 2.15
CA PRO A 148 -6.08 -14.04 2.31
C PRO A 148 -7.33 -14.77 1.81
N TYR A 149 -8.46 -14.50 2.47
CA TYR A 149 -9.78 -14.89 1.98
C TYR A 149 -10.43 -13.68 1.29
N GLU A 150 -11.51 -13.92 0.54
CA GLU A 150 -12.32 -12.81 0.05
C GLU A 150 -12.88 -11.96 1.20
N GLU A 151 -13.06 -10.66 0.97
CA GLU A 151 -13.59 -9.71 1.97
C GLU A 151 -12.74 -9.60 3.25
N THR A 152 -11.41 -9.80 3.15
CA THR A 152 -10.50 -9.71 4.30
C THR A 152 -9.47 -8.61 4.16
N GLN A 153 -9.00 -8.13 5.31
CA GLN A 153 -8.03 -7.05 5.38
C GLN A 153 -6.95 -7.37 6.42
N ILE A 154 -5.71 -6.95 6.16
CA ILE A 154 -4.61 -6.96 7.14
C ILE A 154 -4.13 -5.52 7.29
N ILE A 155 -4.28 -4.97 8.49
CA ILE A 155 -4.01 -3.55 8.76
C ILE A 155 -3.06 -3.41 9.95
N GLY A 156 -1.90 -2.80 9.71
CA GLY A 156 -0.93 -2.44 10.74
C GLY A 156 -1.03 -1.00 11.23
N LEU A 157 -0.25 -0.67 12.25
CA LEU A 157 -0.17 0.68 12.84
C LEU A 157 0.72 1.64 12.03
N GLY A 158 1.40 1.13 11.01
CA GLY A 158 2.41 1.82 10.20
C GLY A 158 3.61 0.91 9.94
N VAL A 159 4.27 1.11 8.79
CA VAL A 159 5.34 0.21 8.29
C VAL A 159 6.55 0.09 9.23
N GLU A 160 6.80 1.09 10.07
CA GLU A 160 7.86 1.05 11.08
C GLU A 160 7.43 0.37 12.39
N LEU A 161 6.12 0.32 12.64
CA LEU A 161 5.56 -0.14 13.91
C LEU A 161 5.09 -1.59 13.84
N SER A 162 4.40 -1.99 12.78
CA SER A 162 3.87 -3.34 12.60
C SER A 162 4.67 -4.08 11.53
N LYS A 163 5.22 -5.24 11.89
CA LYS A 163 6.04 -6.06 10.99
C LYS A 163 5.58 -7.51 11.06
N ILE A 164 5.47 -8.13 9.90
CA ILE A 164 5.31 -9.58 9.76
C ILE A 164 6.65 -10.13 9.27
N ALA A 165 7.18 -11.16 9.93
CA ALA A 165 8.41 -11.84 9.51
C ALA A 165 8.08 -13.29 9.13
N ILE A 166 8.29 -13.61 7.85
CA ILE A 166 8.13 -14.97 7.35
C ILE A 166 9.34 -15.78 7.74
N THR A 167 9.17 -16.91 8.43
CA THR A 167 10.30 -17.66 9.02
C THR A 167 10.69 -18.91 8.22
N ASP A 168 9.76 -19.55 7.50
CA ASP A 168 10.14 -20.60 6.54
C ASP A 168 10.77 -19.99 5.30
N ARG A 169 12.00 -20.42 5.00
CA ARG A 169 12.75 -19.97 3.84
C ARG A 169 12.01 -20.19 2.52
N ASN A 170 11.28 -21.30 2.41
CA ASN A 170 10.63 -21.69 1.16
C ASN A 170 9.19 -21.18 1.06
N ALA A 171 8.67 -20.55 2.11
CA ALA A 171 7.34 -19.96 2.07
C ALA A 171 7.34 -18.66 1.28
N ASP A 172 6.27 -18.45 0.51
CA ASP A 172 5.89 -17.12 0.04
C ASP A 172 5.43 -16.27 1.22
N GLY A 173 5.37 -14.96 1.06
CA GLY A 173 4.83 -14.07 2.08
C GLY A 173 3.31 -14.06 2.07
N ILE A 174 2.72 -13.39 1.09
CA ILE A 174 1.28 -13.36 0.84
C ILE A 174 1.02 -14.13 -0.46
N LEU A 175 0.26 -15.20 -0.37
CA LEU A 175 0.00 -16.13 -1.46
C LEU A 175 -1.49 -16.14 -1.82
N PHE A 176 -1.79 -15.74 -3.05
CA PHE A 176 -3.09 -15.88 -3.69
C PHE A 176 -3.09 -17.15 -4.56
N ASP A 177 -3.51 -18.27 -3.96
CA ASP A 177 -3.49 -19.60 -4.59
C ASP A 177 -4.85 -20.35 -4.53
N ARG A 178 -5.90 -19.71 -4.00
CA ARG A 178 -7.19 -20.36 -3.76
C ARG A 178 -7.91 -20.71 -5.06
N ASP A 179 -8.45 -21.93 -5.13
CA ASP A 179 -9.18 -22.45 -6.31
C ASP A 179 -10.45 -21.67 -6.67
N SER A 180 -11.02 -20.93 -5.71
CA SER A 180 -12.15 -20.02 -5.93
C SER A 180 -11.75 -18.69 -6.55
N GLY A 181 -10.45 -18.38 -6.63
CA GLY A 181 -9.97 -17.00 -6.69
C GLY A 181 -10.22 -16.26 -5.37
N VAL A 182 -9.77 -15.01 -5.30
CA VAL A 182 -9.91 -14.16 -4.13
C VAL A 182 -10.33 -12.76 -4.59
N SER A 183 -11.20 -12.09 -3.82
CA SER A 183 -11.60 -10.73 -4.16
C SER A 183 -11.78 -9.81 -2.95
N ARG A 184 -11.64 -8.50 -3.15
CA ARG A 184 -11.86 -7.47 -2.12
C ARG A 184 -10.96 -7.67 -0.90
N VAL A 185 -9.66 -7.74 -1.17
CA VAL A 185 -8.61 -7.88 -0.14
C VAL A 185 -7.91 -6.55 0.05
N LYS A 186 -7.60 -6.20 1.31
CA LYS A 186 -6.78 -5.02 1.63
C LYS A 186 -5.55 -5.36 2.46
N LEU A 187 -4.40 -4.80 2.08
CA LEU A 187 -3.13 -4.90 2.81
C LEU A 187 -2.60 -3.49 3.07
N ASP A 188 -2.42 -3.08 4.32
CA ASP A 188 -2.00 -1.70 4.59
C ASP A 188 -1.25 -1.52 5.91
N GLY A 189 -0.19 -0.70 5.90
CA GLY A 189 0.42 -0.16 7.10
C GLY A 189 1.35 -1.10 7.85
N PHE A 190 2.06 -2.00 7.16
CA PHE A 190 3.03 -2.90 7.79
C PHE A 190 4.22 -3.24 6.88
N ALA A 191 5.31 -3.71 7.49
CA ALA A 191 6.41 -4.33 6.76
C ALA A 191 6.22 -5.85 6.65
N LEU A 192 6.49 -6.41 5.47
CA LEU A 192 6.53 -7.84 5.21
C LEU A 192 7.99 -8.25 4.97
N ASN A 193 8.60 -8.81 5.99
CA ASN A 193 9.99 -9.22 6.00
C ASN A 193 10.11 -10.67 5.54
N GLY A 194 11.02 -10.90 4.60
CA GLY A 194 11.43 -12.23 4.21
C GLY A 194 12.26 -12.91 5.29
N PRO A 195 12.52 -14.22 5.14
CA PRO A 195 13.25 -15.05 6.11
C PRO A 195 14.75 -14.72 6.23
N ALA A 196 15.22 -13.71 5.49
CA ALA A 196 16.59 -13.21 5.48
C ALA A 196 17.68 -14.27 5.17
N GLY A 197 18.92 -13.80 5.17
CA GLY A 197 20.12 -14.61 4.92
C GLY A 197 20.55 -14.66 3.45
N GLY A 198 21.62 -15.41 3.17
CA GLY A 198 22.26 -15.45 1.85
C GLY A 198 21.81 -16.61 0.96
N GLN A 199 20.54 -17.03 1.03
CA GLN A 199 20.00 -18.14 0.24
C GLN A 199 18.66 -17.73 -0.38
N PRO A 200 18.25 -18.36 -1.50
CA PRO A 200 16.96 -18.10 -2.14
C PRO A 200 15.78 -18.21 -1.16
N THR A 201 14.73 -17.43 -1.41
CA THR A 201 13.47 -17.43 -0.64
C THR A 201 12.27 -17.72 -1.53
N GLY A 202 11.07 -17.81 -0.95
CA GLY A 202 9.82 -17.61 -1.68
C GLY A 202 9.64 -16.17 -2.18
N VAL A 203 8.46 -15.86 -2.69
CA VAL A 203 8.04 -14.56 -3.23
C VAL A 203 7.28 -13.77 -2.17
N ALA A 204 7.52 -12.46 -2.05
CA ALA A 204 6.84 -11.66 -1.01
C ALA A 204 5.32 -11.57 -1.23
N ILE A 205 4.87 -11.23 -2.44
CA ILE A 205 3.44 -11.23 -2.84
C ILE A 205 3.31 -12.06 -4.13
N HIS A 206 2.57 -13.16 -4.07
CA HIS A 206 2.52 -14.15 -5.13
C HIS A 206 1.08 -14.45 -5.55
N HIS A 207 0.76 -14.21 -6.82
CA HIS A 207 -0.47 -14.65 -7.46
C HIS A 207 -0.20 -15.91 -8.27
N ALA A 208 -0.49 -17.07 -7.69
CA ALA A 208 -0.08 -18.37 -8.19
C ALA A 208 -1.21 -19.19 -8.82
N ASN A 209 -2.47 -18.93 -8.43
CA ASN A 209 -3.61 -19.66 -8.96
C ASN A 209 -4.88 -18.80 -8.90
N LYS A 210 -5.67 -18.88 -9.98
CA LYS A 210 -6.92 -18.13 -10.19
C LYS A 210 -6.76 -16.62 -10.07
N ASP A 211 -7.83 -15.93 -10.44
CA ASP A 211 -7.81 -14.48 -10.50
C ASP A 211 -7.97 -13.87 -9.10
N THR A 212 -7.17 -12.84 -8.84
CA THR A 212 -7.37 -11.93 -7.69
C THR A 212 -8.12 -10.72 -8.20
N GLN A 213 -9.17 -10.25 -7.52
CA GLN A 213 -9.95 -9.10 -7.99
C GLN A 213 -10.09 -8.05 -6.89
N ASP A 214 -9.96 -6.77 -7.23
CA ASP A 214 -10.14 -5.67 -6.26
C ASP A 214 -9.22 -5.82 -5.04
N LEU A 215 -7.93 -6.03 -5.29
CA LEU A 215 -6.89 -5.97 -4.27
C LEU A 215 -6.46 -4.52 -4.09
N HIS A 216 -6.51 -4.02 -2.84
CA HIS A 216 -5.93 -2.74 -2.46
C HIS A 216 -4.71 -2.95 -1.57
N VAL A 217 -3.55 -2.53 -2.06
CA VAL A 217 -2.33 -2.44 -1.26
C VAL A 217 -2.09 -0.96 -0.94
N GLY A 218 -2.16 -0.60 0.33
CA GLY A 218 -1.88 0.75 0.81
C GLY A 218 -0.38 1.01 0.88
N ARG A 219 0.14 1.22 2.10
CA ARG A 219 1.58 1.39 2.34
C ARG A 219 2.20 0.11 2.87
N LEU A 220 3.09 -0.51 2.10
CA LEU A 220 3.89 -1.66 2.55
C LEU A 220 5.39 -1.42 2.37
N VAL A 221 6.16 -2.02 3.26
CA VAL A 221 7.61 -2.22 3.10
C VAL A 221 7.87 -3.71 2.87
N LEU A 222 8.62 -4.07 1.84
CA LEU A 222 9.05 -5.43 1.55
C LEU A 222 10.57 -5.51 1.76
N TRP A 223 11.03 -6.35 2.68
CA TRP A 223 12.44 -6.36 3.09
C TRP A 223 13.04 -7.76 3.09
N GLY A 224 14.25 -7.92 2.55
CA GLY A 224 15.04 -9.13 2.73
C GLY A 224 14.55 -10.38 1.99
N TRP A 225 13.96 -10.21 0.79
CA TRP A 225 13.50 -11.30 -0.07
C TRP A 225 14.54 -11.63 -1.15
N ASN A 226 14.96 -12.89 -1.28
CA ASN A 226 15.92 -13.33 -2.31
C ASN A 226 15.18 -14.08 -3.44
N ASN A 227 14.16 -13.40 -3.97
CA ASN A 227 13.33 -13.78 -5.11
C ASN A 227 12.59 -12.52 -5.59
N SER A 228 11.63 -12.65 -6.50
CA SER A 228 10.68 -11.57 -6.81
C SER A 228 9.90 -11.16 -5.56
N VAL A 229 9.56 -9.88 -5.45
CA VAL A 229 8.70 -9.36 -4.37
C VAL A 229 7.23 -9.29 -4.79
N TYR A 230 6.96 -9.22 -6.08
CA TYR A 230 5.61 -9.26 -6.61
C TYR A 230 5.60 -10.14 -7.85
N ARG A 231 4.98 -11.33 -7.78
CA ARG A 231 4.90 -12.26 -8.92
C ARG A 231 3.46 -12.55 -9.27
N VAL A 232 3.17 -12.49 -10.56
CA VAL A 232 1.95 -13.01 -11.17
C VAL A 232 2.34 -14.12 -12.12
N ASP A 233 1.93 -15.34 -11.80
CA ASP A 233 2.23 -16.50 -12.60
C ASP A 233 1.46 -16.54 -13.93
N GLU A 234 1.91 -17.43 -14.81
CA GLU A 234 1.27 -17.63 -16.10
C GLU A 234 -0.15 -18.16 -15.92
N GLY A 235 -1.11 -17.57 -16.64
CA GLY A 235 -2.52 -17.97 -16.54
C GLY A 235 -3.26 -17.42 -15.33
N VAL A 236 -2.67 -16.45 -14.61
CA VAL A 236 -3.29 -15.77 -13.47
C VAL A 236 -3.49 -14.28 -13.79
N GLY A 237 -4.70 -13.75 -13.61
CA GLY A 237 -4.97 -12.33 -13.81
C GLY A 237 -5.34 -11.65 -12.49
N PRO A 238 -4.54 -10.70 -11.97
CA PRO A 238 -5.03 -9.74 -10.99
C PRO A 238 -5.88 -8.66 -11.69
N PHE A 239 -7.11 -8.48 -11.22
CA PHE A 239 -8.12 -7.57 -11.78
C PHE A 239 -8.33 -6.35 -10.90
N GLN A 240 -8.26 -5.16 -11.49
CA GLN A 240 -8.63 -3.91 -10.83
C GLN A 240 -7.86 -3.68 -9.52
N CYS A 241 -6.59 -4.10 -9.49
CA CYS A 241 -5.79 -3.99 -8.28
C CYS A 241 -5.09 -2.63 -8.22
N ARG A 242 -5.00 -2.07 -7.01
CA ARG A 242 -4.46 -0.74 -6.74
C ARG A 242 -3.38 -0.83 -5.67
N HIS A 243 -2.22 -0.22 -5.93
CA HIS A 243 -1.10 -0.18 -5.01
C HIS A 243 -0.70 1.26 -4.77
N ASP A 244 -0.84 1.78 -3.56
CA ASP A 244 -0.57 3.19 -3.28
C ASP A 244 0.93 3.46 -3.12
N GLN A 245 1.61 2.72 -2.22
CA GLN A 245 3.05 2.87 -2.00
C GLN A 245 3.71 1.54 -1.59
N LEU A 246 4.67 1.10 -2.40
CA LEU A 246 5.54 -0.04 -2.11
C LEU A 246 6.97 0.43 -1.96
N THR A 247 7.58 0.11 -0.82
CA THR A 247 9.00 0.36 -0.58
C THR A 247 9.73 -0.95 -0.42
N ILE A 248 10.85 -1.13 -1.14
CA ILE A 248 11.58 -2.39 -1.23
C ILE A 248 13.03 -2.15 -0.85
N TYR A 249 13.54 -2.96 0.05
CA TYR A 249 14.89 -2.83 0.60
C TYR A 249 15.55 -4.20 0.74
N GLU A 250 16.82 -4.30 0.36
CA GLU A 250 17.64 -5.51 0.57
C GLU A 250 17.01 -6.78 -0.02
N CYS A 251 16.23 -6.64 -1.09
CA CYS A 251 15.70 -7.76 -1.85
C CYS A 251 16.61 -8.04 -3.07
N ASP A 252 16.83 -9.32 -3.38
CA ASP A 252 17.66 -9.75 -4.49
C ASP A 252 16.84 -10.63 -5.45
N ALA A 253 16.51 -10.07 -6.61
CA ALA A 253 15.77 -10.76 -7.67
C ALA A 253 16.63 -10.98 -8.93
N GLY A 254 17.96 -10.92 -8.82
CA GLY A 254 18.87 -10.99 -9.98
C GLY A 254 18.85 -12.34 -10.73
N ASP A 255 18.30 -13.39 -10.12
CA ASP A 255 18.06 -14.70 -10.76
C ASP A 255 16.64 -14.88 -11.31
N GLN A 256 15.77 -13.85 -11.23
CA GLN A 256 14.40 -13.86 -11.73
C GLN A 256 14.25 -12.91 -12.94
N ASP A 257 13.10 -12.92 -13.63
CA ASP A 257 12.88 -11.98 -14.74
C ASP A 257 12.73 -10.53 -14.25
N GLY A 258 12.24 -10.35 -13.01
CA GLY A 258 12.18 -9.06 -12.34
C GLY A 258 11.81 -9.12 -10.86
N LEU A 259 12.03 -8.00 -10.17
CA LEU A 259 11.59 -7.76 -8.80
C LEU A 259 10.06 -7.74 -8.73
N PHE A 260 9.44 -6.99 -9.65
CA PHE A 260 8.04 -7.14 -10.06
C PHE A 260 8.00 -7.97 -11.34
N GLU A 261 7.19 -9.03 -11.35
CA GLU A 261 7.21 -10.03 -12.40
C GLU A 261 5.79 -10.42 -12.83
N PHE A 262 5.33 -9.82 -13.93
CA PHE A 262 4.04 -10.12 -14.54
C PHE A 262 4.21 -11.10 -15.69
N ARG A 263 4.15 -12.40 -15.38
CA ARG A 263 4.29 -13.48 -16.37
C ARG A 263 2.99 -13.80 -17.09
N SER A 264 1.85 -13.37 -16.56
CA SER A 264 0.56 -13.71 -17.17
C SER A 264 0.46 -13.26 -18.63
N TRP A 265 -0.35 -13.99 -19.40
CA TRP A 265 -0.66 -13.69 -20.79
C TRP A 265 -1.95 -12.85 -20.93
N TYR A 266 -2.62 -12.56 -19.83
CA TYR A 266 -3.79 -11.69 -19.79
C TYR A 266 -3.84 -10.98 -18.44
N GLY A 267 -4.81 -10.08 -18.30
CA GLY A 267 -5.07 -9.37 -17.06
C GLY A 267 -5.54 -7.96 -17.39
N PRO A 268 -6.53 -7.42 -16.67
CA PRO A 268 -6.93 -6.03 -16.87
C PRO A 268 -5.92 -5.09 -16.20
N ALA A 269 -6.28 -3.81 -16.13
CA ALA A 269 -5.46 -2.76 -15.56
C ALA A 269 -5.15 -2.97 -14.07
N ASN A 270 -3.86 -2.87 -13.76
CA ASN A 270 -3.30 -2.75 -12.43
C ASN A 270 -2.63 -1.38 -12.32
N TRP A 271 -2.82 -0.70 -11.19
CA TRP A 271 -2.23 0.62 -10.94
C TRP A 271 -1.30 0.58 -9.74
N PHE A 272 -0.18 1.29 -9.86
CA PHE A 272 0.82 1.53 -8.84
C PHE A 272 1.08 3.04 -8.74
N GLY A 273 0.90 3.61 -7.56
CA GLY A 273 1.24 5.00 -7.29
C GLY A 273 2.76 5.16 -7.22
N THR A 274 3.35 4.80 -6.08
CA THR A 274 4.81 4.91 -5.89
C THR A 274 5.44 3.55 -5.63
N ILE A 275 6.48 3.23 -6.40
CA ILE A 275 7.41 2.15 -6.14
C ILE A 275 8.77 2.76 -5.86
N ALA A 276 9.32 2.48 -4.67
CA ALA A 276 10.68 2.86 -4.28
C ALA A 276 11.49 1.58 -4.03
N ALA A 277 12.37 1.21 -4.97
CA ALA A 277 13.06 -0.08 -4.97
C ALA A 277 14.58 0.06 -4.83
N TYR A 278 15.13 -0.47 -3.75
CA TYR A 278 16.57 -0.51 -3.49
C TYR A 278 17.01 -1.98 -3.35
N PRO A 279 17.04 -2.74 -4.46
CA PRO A 279 17.47 -4.13 -4.44
C PRO A 279 18.96 -4.25 -4.09
N SER A 280 19.35 -5.42 -3.60
CA SER A 280 20.75 -5.83 -3.42
C SER A 280 21.16 -6.85 -4.49
N ALA A 281 22.45 -7.16 -4.57
CA ALA A 281 22.98 -8.25 -5.41
C ALA A 281 23.75 -9.27 -4.55
N THR A 282 23.47 -9.30 -3.25
CA THR A 282 24.28 -10.04 -2.27
C THR A 282 24.18 -11.55 -2.44
N VAL A 283 23.07 -12.06 -3.01
CA VAL A 283 22.80 -13.49 -3.17
C VAL A 283 23.03 -13.95 -4.60
N SER A 284 22.46 -13.25 -5.58
CA SER A 284 22.57 -13.63 -7.00
C SER A 284 23.89 -13.16 -7.63
N GLY A 285 24.51 -12.11 -7.07
CA GLY A 285 25.65 -11.42 -7.68
C GLY A 285 25.30 -10.69 -8.98
N LYS A 286 24.02 -10.48 -9.28
CA LYS A 286 23.52 -9.92 -10.55
C LYS A 286 22.73 -8.65 -10.31
N ASN A 287 22.66 -7.81 -11.34
CA ASN A 287 21.71 -6.71 -11.36
C ASN A 287 20.27 -7.24 -11.24
N THR A 288 19.42 -6.50 -10.55
CA THR A 288 17.98 -6.77 -10.53
C THR A 288 17.27 -5.99 -11.63
N THR A 289 16.48 -6.66 -12.48
CA THR A 289 15.46 -5.99 -13.29
C THR A 289 14.33 -5.55 -12.36
N VAL A 290 13.96 -4.27 -12.34
CA VAL A 290 12.99 -3.77 -11.35
C VAL A 290 11.57 -4.15 -11.74
N PHE A 291 11.15 -3.89 -12.96
CA PHE A 291 9.79 -4.18 -13.42
C PHE A 291 9.79 -4.96 -14.72
N PHE A 292 9.38 -6.22 -14.67
CA PHE A 292 9.19 -7.08 -15.84
C PHE A 292 7.70 -7.30 -16.11
N SER A 293 7.28 -7.09 -17.36
CA SER A 293 5.91 -7.38 -17.80
C SER A 293 5.87 -8.08 -19.15
N ARG A 294 5.06 -9.15 -19.21
CA ARG A 294 4.78 -9.93 -20.42
C ARG A 294 3.34 -9.77 -20.90
N GLY A 295 2.38 -9.63 -20.00
CA GLY A 295 0.97 -9.42 -20.37
C GLY A 295 0.22 -8.55 -19.38
N GLY A 296 -1.04 -8.27 -19.73
CA GLY A 296 -1.93 -7.39 -18.96
C GLY A 296 -1.63 -5.90 -19.14
N THR A 297 -2.24 -5.06 -18.29
CA THR A 297 -2.05 -3.60 -18.32
C THR A 297 -1.52 -3.10 -16.98
N GLN A 298 -0.41 -2.36 -16.99
CA GLN A 298 0.25 -1.85 -15.80
C GLN A 298 0.53 -0.36 -15.92
N THR A 299 0.05 0.41 -14.95
CA THR A 299 0.36 1.83 -14.82
C THR A 299 1.15 2.07 -13.54
N VAL A 300 2.26 2.80 -13.63
CA VAL A 300 3.10 3.19 -12.49
C VAL A 300 3.34 4.69 -12.53
N ASP A 301 2.85 5.45 -11.56
CA ASP A 301 3.01 6.91 -11.57
C ASP A 301 4.47 7.31 -11.29
N TYR A 302 5.09 6.69 -10.28
CA TYR A 302 6.47 6.96 -9.87
C TYR A 302 7.23 5.66 -9.61
N LEU A 303 8.32 5.45 -10.35
CA LEU A 303 9.27 4.38 -10.12
C LEU A 303 10.63 5.00 -9.75
N THR A 304 11.03 4.88 -8.49
CA THR A 304 12.36 5.29 -8.02
C THR A 304 13.16 4.07 -7.64
N MET A 305 14.42 4.01 -8.07
CA MET A 305 15.25 2.85 -7.80
C MET A 305 16.73 3.17 -7.64
N GLY A 306 17.38 2.45 -6.74
CA GLY A 306 18.83 2.51 -6.52
C GLY A 306 19.41 1.12 -6.25
N GLY A 307 20.47 1.05 -5.43
CA GLY A 307 21.07 -0.24 -5.07
C GLY A 307 21.65 -0.95 -6.30
N SER A 308 21.29 -2.22 -6.51
CA SER A 308 21.72 -3.08 -7.63
C SER A 308 20.78 -3.03 -8.85
N ALA A 309 19.90 -2.03 -8.94
CA ALA A 309 18.92 -1.91 -10.01
C ALA A 309 19.58 -1.81 -11.40
N GLY A 310 19.42 -2.85 -12.22
CA GLY A 310 19.85 -2.88 -13.61
C GLY A 310 18.81 -2.26 -14.53
N VAL A 311 18.10 -3.10 -15.28
CA VAL A 311 17.00 -2.65 -16.14
C VAL A 311 15.83 -2.21 -15.26
N ALA A 312 15.42 -0.94 -15.37
CA ALA A 312 14.27 -0.42 -14.65
C ALA A 312 12.97 -1.08 -15.13
N ILE A 313 12.78 -1.15 -16.45
CA ILE A 313 11.55 -1.63 -17.07
C ILE A 313 11.92 -2.57 -18.21
N HIS A 314 11.37 -3.78 -18.19
CA HIS A 314 11.52 -4.76 -19.27
C HIS A 314 10.15 -5.25 -19.72
N GLN A 315 9.78 -4.83 -20.93
CA GLN A 315 8.48 -5.12 -21.52
C GLN A 315 8.61 -6.11 -22.68
N THR A 316 7.84 -7.17 -22.65
CA THR A 316 7.78 -8.20 -23.69
C THR A 316 6.33 -8.47 -24.12
N TRP A 317 6.16 -9.27 -25.16
CA TRP A 317 4.89 -9.80 -25.64
C TRP A 317 3.79 -8.75 -25.84
N ASP A 318 2.66 -8.86 -25.17
CA ASP A 318 1.48 -8.03 -25.41
C ASP A 318 1.11 -7.09 -24.25
N SER A 319 1.93 -7.03 -23.19
CA SER A 319 1.67 -6.15 -22.06
C SER A 319 1.55 -4.68 -22.49
N VAL A 320 0.55 -3.98 -21.97
CA VAL A 320 0.41 -2.53 -22.09
C VAL A 320 0.99 -1.89 -20.84
N ILE A 321 1.98 -1.02 -20.99
CA ILE A 321 2.57 -0.34 -19.84
C ILE A 321 2.56 1.18 -19.97
N GLU A 322 2.38 1.85 -18.84
CA GLU A 322 2.51 3.29 -18.70
C GLU A 322 3.31 3.60 -17.43
N PHE A 323 4.43 4.30 -17.59
CA PHE A 323 5.28 4.74 -16.49
C PHE A 323 5.41 6.25 -16.56
N GLY A 324 5.03 6.94 -15.48
CA GLY A 324 5.18 8.39 -15.37
C GLY A 324 6.66 8.76 -15.23
N ASN A 325 7.15 8.82 -13.99
CA ASN A 325 8.52 9.24 -13.72
C ASN A 325 9.39 8.05 -13.33
N VAL A 326 10.39 7.75 -14.15
CA VAL A 326 11.42 6.74 -13.88
C VAL A 326 12.66 7.44 -13.34
N HIS A 327 12.97 7.25 -12.06
CA HIS A 327 14.16 7.81 -11.40
C HIS A 327 15.18 6.72 -11.11
N TRP A 328 16.22 6.66 -11.94
CA TRP A 328 17.25 5.62 -11.92
C TRP A 328 18.55 6.15 -11.31
N GLU A 329 18.90 5.60 -10.15
CA GLU A 329 20.05 6.01 -9.33
C GLU A 329 20.77 4.81 -8.68
N PRO A 330 21.14 3.76 -9.43
CA PRO A 330 21.91 2.66 -8.86
C PRO A 330 23.27 3.12 -8.35
N THR A 331 23.71 2.47 -7.27
CA THR A 331 24.99 2.74 -6.61
C THR A 331 25.85 1.51 -6.43
N THR A 332 25.29 0.32 -6.67
CA THR A 332 25.96 -0.97 -6.40
C THR A 332 25.70 -2.01 -7.49
N ASN A 333 25.43 -1.59 -8.72
CA ASN A 333 25.23 -2.51 -9.85
C ASN A 333 26.46 -3.40 -10.07
N PRO A 334 26.30 -4.74 -10.07
CA PRO A 334 27.37 -5.65 -10.51
C PRO A 334 27.88 -5.40 -11.93
N THR A 335 27.01 -5.01 -12.86
CA THR A 335 27.38 -4.73 -14.26
C THR A 335 26.61 -3.54 -14.82
N SER A 336 27.08 -2.93 -15.90
CA SER A 336 26.28 -1.98 -16.67
C SER A 336 25.15 -2.71 -17.40
N PRO A 337 23.87 -2.31 -17.26
CA PRO A 337 22.79 -2.90 -18.03
C PRO A 337 22.80 -2.42 -19.49
N PRO A 338 22.28 -3.23 -20.42
CA PRO A 338 22.23 -2.87 -21.84
C PRO A 338 21.26 -1.72 -22.13
N ALA A 339 20.27 -1.47 -21.27
CA ALA A 339 19.49 -0.24 -21.28
C ALA A 339 18.81 -0.05 -19.92
N ILE A 340 18.43 1.20 -19.59
CA ILE A 340 17.57 1.47 -18.43
C ILE A 340 16.16 0.94 -18.68
N VAL A 341 15.60 1.16 -19.88
CA VAL A 341 14.26 0.77 -20.28
C VAL A 341 14.33 -0.09 -21.54
N ARG A 342 13.85 -1.34 -21.47
CA ARG A 342 13.81 -2.29 -22.58
C ARG A 342 12.37 -2.56 -23.02
N LEU A 343 12.03 -2.17 -24.23
CA LEU A 343 10.68 -2.24 -24.79
C LEU A 343 10.68 -3.13 -26.03
N LEU A 344 10.58 -4.43 -25.80
CA LEU A 344 10.65 -5.45 -26.85
C LEU A 344 9.27 -5.82 -27.37
N GLY A 345 8.25 -5.83 -26.50
CA GLY A 345 6.92 -6.32 -26.84
C GLY A 345 6.21 -5.55 -27.96
N HIS A 346 5.22 -6.19 -28.57
CA HIS A 346 4.49 -5.68 -29.73
C HIS A 346 3.28 -4.80 -29.36
N SER A 347 3.04 -4.59 -28.06
CA SER A 347 1.95 -3.73 -27.55
C SER A 347 2.43 -2.31 -27.21
N THR A 348 1.53 -1.49 -26.66
CA THR A 348 1.83 -0.08 -26.35
C THR A 348 2.66 0.06 -25.08
N ALA A 349 3.68 0.91 -25.11
CA ALA A 349 4.39 1.37 -23.92
C ALA A 349 4.49 2.91 -23.92
N ILE A 350 4.23 3.53 -22.79
CA ILE A 350 4.39 4.98 -22.57
C ILE A 350 5.34 5.18 -21.39
N ILE A 351 6.39 5.96 -21.60
CA ILE A 351 7.33 6.35 -20.56
C ILE A 351 7.38 7.88 -20.57
N ASP A 352 6.84 8.55 -19.55
CA ASP A 352 6.73 10.03 -19.58
C ASP A 352 8.08 10.71 -19.39
N SER A 353 8.96 10.18 -18.51
CA SER A 353 10.34 10.66 -18.40
C SER A 353 11.28 9.66 -17.74
N VAL A 354 12.58 9.78 -18.05
CA VAL A 354 13.67 9.08 -17.33
C VAL A 354 14.63 10.12 -16.76
N LYS A 355 14.75 10.15 -15.44
CA LYS A 355 15.74 10.93 -14.69
C LYS A 355 16.86 10.00 -14.22
N HIS A 356 18.10 10.33 -14.59
CA HIS A 356 19.29 9.54 -14.31
C HIS A 356 20.26 10.33 -13.42
N VAL A 357 20.61 9.75 -12.27
CA VAL A 357 21.43 10.44 -11.25
C VAL A 357 22.77 9.75 -11.00
N THR A 358 22.84 8.42 -11.03
CA THR A 358 24.09 7.67 -10.87
C THR A 358 24.05 6.40 -11.70
N GLY A 359 25.22 5.81 -11.95
CA GLY A 359 25.35 4.55 -12.65
C GLY A 359 25.63 4.71 -14.12
N VAL A 360 25.91 3.59 -14.77
CA VAL A 360 26.29 3.55 -16.19
C VAL A 360 25.45 2.50 -16.90
N ALA A 361 24.80 2.88 -18.00
CA ALA A 361 24.06 1.98 -18.88
C ALA A 361 24.48 2.20 -20.34
N ASP A 362 24.23 1.22 -21.20
CA ASP A 362 24.61 1.37 -22.62
C ASP A 362 23.68 2.32 -23.38
N TYR A 363 22.41 2.31 -23.04
CA TYR A 363 21.35 3.14 -23.61
C TYR A 363 20.31 3.51 -22.54
N VAL A 364 19.50 4.53 -22.78
CA VAL A 364 18.32 4.80 -21.92
C VAL A 364 17.16 3.92 -22.35
N TYR A 365 16.86 3.92 -23.65
CA TYR A 365 15.77 3.13 -24.24
C TYR A 365 16.32 2.11 -25.24
N GLU A 366 15.85 0.87 -25.17
CA GLU A 366 16.03 -0.13 -26.22
C GLU A 366 14.66 -0.53 -26.79
N LEU A 367 14.52 -0.39 -28.11
CA LEU A 367 13.39 -0.90 -28.89
C LEU A 367 13.87 -2.10 -29.69
N GLY A 368 13.46 -3.31 -29.31
CA GLY A 368 14.08 -4.54 -29.81
C GLY A 368 13.09 -5.62 -30.20
N TYR A 369 13.65 -6.74 -30.64
CA TYR A 369 12.89 -7.92 -31.06
C TYR A 369 12.35 -8.66 -29.85
N ASP A 370 11.08 -9.07 -29.91
CA ASP A 370 10.48 -9.93 -28.93
C ASP A 370 10.45 -11.39 -29.41
N SER A 371 11.18 -12.25 -28.71
CA SER A 371 11.22 -13.67 -29.00
C SER A 371 9.91 -14.41 -28.69
N TYR A 372 9.03 -13.85 -27.85
CA TYR A 372 7.78 -14.53 -27.47
C TYR A 372 6.75 -14.54 -28.60
N ASN A 373 6.60 -13.45 -29.35
CA ASN A 373 5.68 -13.37 -30.50
C ASN A 373 6.40 -13.28 -31.85
N ALA A 374 7.73 -13.28 -31.85
CA ALA A 374 8.57 -13.13 -33.02
C ALA A 374 8.32 -11.82 -33.81
N ARG A 375 8.04 -10.72 -33.12
CA ARG A 375 7.74 -9.41 -33.72
C ARG A 375 8.74 -8.34 -33.31
N GLY A 376 8.76 -7.27 -34.11
CA GLY A 376 9.34 -6.01 -33.70
C GLY A 376 8.46 -5.25 -32.72
N PRO A 377 9.00 -4.21 -32.09
CA PRO A 377 8.27 -3.44 -31.10
C PRO A 377 7.08 -2.73 -31.76
N GLY A 378 5.95 -2.70 -31.07
CA GLY A 378 4.76 -1.96 -31.46
C GLY A 378 4.88 -0.46 -31.16
N ARG A 379 3.76 0.21 -30.93
CA ARG A 379 3.75 1.64 -30.58
C ARG A 379 4.47 1.91 -29.25
N LYS A 380 5.54 2.71 -29.26
CA LYS A 380 6.20 3.23 -28.05
C LYS A 380 6.14 4.75 -28.01
N ILE A 381 5.89 5.32 -26.85
CA ILE A 381 5.99 6.76 -26.58
C ILE A 381 7.10 6.95 -25.55
N LEU A 382 8.22 7.52 -26.00
CA LEU A 382 9.44 7.68 -25.22
C LEU A 382 9.60 9.16 -24.85
N GLY A 383 9.54 9.45 -23.56
CA GLY A 383 9.74 10.77 -22.98
C GLY A 383 11.18 11.26 -23.03
N PRO A 384 11.43 12.48 -22.52
CA PRO A 384 12.77 13.04 -22.40
C PRO A 384 13.63 12.25 -21.40
N TYR A 385 14.93 12.25 -21.70
CA TYR A 385 16.00 11.81 -20.80
C TYR A 385 16.60 13.03 -20.09
N ILE A 386 16.78 12.93 -18.78
CA ILE A 386 17.31 13.99 -17.93
C ILE A 386 18.49 13.44 -17.11
N GLU A 387 19.70 13.80 -17.52
CA GLU A 387 20.94 13.49 -16.80
C GLU A 387 21.26 14.60 -15.79
N LEU A 388 21.54 14.24 -14.53
CA LEU A 388 21.77 15.24 -13.47
C LEU A 388 23.02 15.02 -12.62
N GLY A 389 23.45 13.78 -12.39
CA GLY A 389 24.57 13.49 -11.50
C GLY A 389 25.89 13.30 -12.25
N ALA A 390 27.00 13.66 -11.60
CA ALA A 390 28.33 13.56 -12.20
C ALA A 390 28.79 12.11 -12.45
N GLU A 391 28.11 11.14 -11.84
CA GLU A 391 28.39 9.71 -11.97
C GLU A 391 27.37 9.00 -12.88
N ALA A 392 26.43 9.74 -13.47
CA ALA A 392 25.50 9.24 -14.47
C ALA A 392 26.19 9.23 -15.84
N ASP A 393 26.17 8.11 -16.56
CA ASP A 393 26.71 8.01 -17.91
C ASP A 393 25.92 7.04 -18.81
N ILE A 394 25.83 7.40 -20.10
CA ILE A 394 25.27 6.54 -21.16
C ILE A 394 26.38 6.29 -22.17
N THR A 395 26.84 5.04 -22.27
CA THR A 395 28.06 4.74 -23.03
C THR A 395 27.91 4.87 -24.55
N ASN A 396 26.68 4.87 -25.06
CA ASN A 396 26.37 5.05 -26.48
C ASN A 396 25.45 6.27 -26.72
N THR A 397 24.20 6.05 -27.11
CA THR A 397 23.20 7.10 -27.36
C THR A 397 21.97 6.88 -26.48
N VAL A 398 21.02 7.81 -26.46
CA VAL A 398 19.83 7.68 -25.61
C VAL A 398 18.94 6.53 -26.05
N VAL A 399 18.73 6.37 -27.37
CA VAL A 399 17.82 5.35 -27.92
C VAL A 399 18.59 4.37 -28.80
N ASN A 400 18.43 3.08 -28.54
CA ASN A 400 18.82 1.99 -29.44
C ASN A 400 17.58 1.41 -30.14
N LEU A 401 17.56 1.49 -31.47
CA LEU A 401 16.65 0.73 -32.30
C LEU A 401 17.32 -0.60 -32.71
N ALA A 402 17.13 -1.61 -31.88
CA ALA A 402 17.68 -2.96 -32.04
C ALA A 402 16.83 -3.87 -32.95
N TYR A 403 15.62 -3.44 -33.32
CA TYR A 403 14.80 -4.07 -34.36
C TYR A 403 13.82 -3.06 -34.98
N PRO A 404 13.42 -3.19 -36.26
CA PRO A 404 12.50 -2.23 -36.88
C PRO A 404 11.17 -2.14 -36.12
N ALA A 405 10.78 -0.91 -35.74
CA ALA A 405 9.47 -0.67 -35.14
C ALA A 405 8.35 -0.91 -36.17
N ASP A 406 7.20 -1.39 -35.73
CA ASP A 406 6.07 -1.65 -36.63
C ASP A 406 5.62 -0.35 -37.34
N PRO A 407 5.70 -0.26 -38.68
CA PRO A 407 5.26 0.94 -39.41
C PRO A 407 3.75 1.21 -39.30
N ALA A 408 2.92 0.21 -38.99
CA ALA A 408 1.49 0.38 -38.73
C ALA A 408 1.20 0.90 -37.31
N GLN A 409 2.18 0.82 -36.42
CA GLN A 409 2.11 1.29 -35.03
C GLN A 409 3.33 2.16 -34.71
N PRO A 410 3.42 3.36 -35.32
CA PRO A 410 4.62 4.18 -35.21
C PRO A 410 4.97 4.50 -33.76
N SER A 411 6.27 4.49 -33.47
CA SER A 411 6.82 4.88 -32.17
C SER A 411 7.31 6.33 -32.22
N LEU A 412 7.17 7.04 -31.12
CA LEU A 412 7.53 8.45 -30.99
C LEU A 412 8.56 8.62 -29.87
N TYR A 413 9.59 9.41 -30.15
CA TYR A 413 10.61 9.79 -29.18
C TYR A 413 10.69 11.31 -29.06
N ASN A 414 10.57 11.81 -27.83
CA ASN A 414 10.70 13.24 -27.50
C ASN A 414 12.17 13.65 -27.31
N GLY A 415 12.96 13.59 -28.38
CA GLY A 415 14.35 14.02 -28.41
C GLY A 415 14.91 14.11 -29.82
N SER A 416 16.21 14.35 -29.95
CA SER A 416 16.89 14.57 -31.23
C SER A 416 16.99 13.27 -32.05
N PRO A 417 16.88 13.31 -33.39
CA PRO A 417 17.27 12.18 -34.22
C PRO A 417 18.72 11.71 -34.00
N GLU A 418 19.62 12.61 -33.54
CA GLU A 418 21.02 12.27 -33.23
C GLU A 418 21.16 11.38 -32.00
N ASP A 419 20.13 11.33 -31.14
CA ASP A 419 20.11 10.47 -29.95
C ASP A 419 19.77 9.01 -30.27
N VAL A 420 19.49 8.70 -31.55
CA VAL A 420 19.02 7.38 -32.01
C VAL A 420 20.13 6.64 -32.75
N THR A 421 20.53 5.49 -32.21
CA THR A 421 21.38 4.52 -32.91
C THR A 421 20.54 3.37 -33.44
N VAL A 422 20.80 2.95 -34.70
CA VAL A 422 20.19 1.77 -35.30
C VAL A 422 21.22 0.64 -35.31
N THR A 423 20.99 -0.41 -34.53
CA THR A 423 21.95 -1.53 -34.39
C THR A 423 21.55 -2.78 -35.16
N HIS A 424 20.33 -2.83 -35.70
CA HIS A 424 19.86 -3.96 -36.51
C HIS A 424 20.34 -3.92 -37.95
N SER A 425 20.45 -5.10 -38.59
CA SER A 425 20.85 -5.23 -40.00
C SER A 425 19.68 -5.22 -41.00
N LYS A 426 18.46 -4.88 -40.56
CA LYS A 426 17.27 -4.81 -41.44
C LYS A 426 17.29 -3.56 -42.31
N GLU A 427 16.72 -3.64 -43.50
CA GLU A 427 16.76 -2.58 -44.52
C GLU A 427 15.99 -1.30 -44.14
N SER A 428 15.04 -1.38 -43.20
CA SER A 428 14.20 -0.26 -42.77
C SER A 428 14.23 -0.11 -41.27
N THR A 429 14.26 1.12 -40.77
CA THR A 429 14.09 1.47 -39.34
C THR A 429 12.62 1.39 -38.90
N GLY A 430 11.69 1.21 -39.84
CA GLY A 430 10.28 1.06 -39.56
C GLY A 430 9.60 2.36 -39.07
N GLY A 431 8.75 2.22 -38.06
CA GLY A 431 7.82 3.25 -37.59
C GLY A 431 8.36 4.28 -36.60
N LEU A 432 9.65 4.27 -36.21
CA LEU A 432 10.17 5.20 -35.20
C LEU A 432 10.31 6.64 -35.75
N ARG A 433 9.91 7.63 -34.95
CA ARG A 433 10.04 9.07 -35.26
C ARG A 433 10.59 9.83 -34.04
N ALA A 434 11.72 10.50 -34.21
CA ALA A 434 12.25 11.45 -33.25
C ALA A 434 11.65 12.85 -33.50
N LEU A 435 11.20 13.52 -32.45
CA LEU A 435 10.42 14.76 -32.53
C LEU A 435 11.21 16.03 -32.20
N GLY A 436 12.49 15.93 -31.82
CA GLY A 436 13.31 17.06 -31.37
C GLY A 436 13.56 18.14 -32.44
N THR A 437 13.35 17.83 -33.72
CA THR A 437 13.40 18.80 -34.83
C THR A 437 12.02 19.16 -35.38
N ALA A 438 10.93 18.75 -34.72
CA ALA A 438 9.58 19.10 -35.15
C ALA A 438 9.36 20.61 -34.97
N GLY A 439 8.91 21.29 -36.04
CA GLY A 439 8.66 22.74 -36.00
C GLY A 439 9.90 23.63 -36.10
N THR A 440 11.11 23.08 -36.28
CA THR A 440 12.34 23.87 -36.53
C THR A 440 12.50 24.32 -37.99
N GLY A 441 11.44 24.18 -38.80
CA GLY A 441 11.41 24.71 -40.16
C GLY A 441 11.32 26.23 -40.14
N PHE A 442 12.46 26.89 -40.27
CA PHE A 442 12.57 28.27 -40.78
C PHE A 442 12.95 28.23 -42.26
#